data_AF-A0A6V7LII4-F1
#
_entry.id   AF-A0A6V7LII4-F1
#
_cell.length_a   1.000
_cell.length_b   1.000
_cell.length_c   1.000
_cell.angle_alpha   90.00
_cell.angle_beta   90.00
_cell.angle_gamma   90.00
#
_symmetry.space_group_name_H-M   'P 1'
#
loop_
_entity.id
_entity.type
_entity.pdbx_description
1 polymer ?
#
loop_
_entity_poly.entity_id
_entity_poly.type
_entity_poly.pdbx_seq_one_letter_code
_entity_poly.pdbx_strand_id
1 'polypeptide(L)'
;PMEVYVDDEAKLTLHGLQQHYVKLKENEKNKKLFELLDVLEFNQVVIFVKSVQRCMALAQLLTEQNFPAIGIHRGMTQEERLSRYQQFKDFQK
;
A
#
# COMPACT_ATOMS: atom_id res chain seq x y z
N PRO A 1 15.14 11.89 -15.63
CA PRO A 1 14.46 10.72 -15.01
C PRO A 1 15.50 9.63 -14.72
N MET A 2 15.79 9.37 -13.43
CA MET A 2 16.74 8.33 -13.05
C MET A 2 15.99 6.99 -13.03
N GLU A 3 16.22 6.15 -14.04
CA GLU A 3 15.84 4.74 -13.99
C GLU A 3 16.93 3.97 -13.25
N VAL A 4 16.58 3.41 -12.09
CA VAL A 4 17.45 2.51 -11.34
C VAL A 4 16.95 1.11 -11.61
N TYR A 5 17.76 0.32 -12.32
CA TYR A 5 17.55 -1.10 -12.51
C TYR A 5 18.10 -1.82 -11.28
N VAL A 6 17.23 -2.53 -10.56
CA VAL A 6 17.61 -3.34 -9.39
C VAL A 6 17.65 -4.79 -9.83
N ASP A 7 18.72 -5.17 -10.52
CA ASP A 7 19.13 -6.56 -10.69
C ASP A 7 20.50 -6.72 -10.03
N ASP A 8 20.47 -7.11 -8.76
CA ASP A 8 21.42 -8.05 -8.15
C ASP A 8 20.95 -8.30 -6.72
N GLU A 9 20.86 -9.58 -6.34
CA GLU A 9 20.24 -10.13 -5.13
C GLU A 9 20.88 -9.71 -3.78
N ALA A 10 21.51 -8.54 -3.67
CA ALA A 10 22.09 -8.06 -2.43
C ALA A 10 21.86 -6.56 -2.21
N LYS A 11 21.08 -6.30 -1.14
CA LYS A 11 21.06 -5.09 -0.31
C LYS A 11 20.09 -3.98 -0.75
N LEU A 12 18.79 -4.26 -0.57
CA LEU A 12 17.95 -3.29 0.14
C LEU A 12 18.62 -3.01 1.49
N THR A 13 19.48 -2.00 1.57
CA THR A 13 20.05 -1.59 2.85
C THR A 13 18.91 -0.97 3.65
N LEU A 14 18.50 -1.63 4.72
CA LEU A 14 17.49 -1.13 5.67
C LEU A 14 17.99 0.10 6.47
N HIS A 15 19.10 0.69 6.06
CA HIS A 15 19.74 1.80 6.74
C HIS A 15 18.88 3.06 6.57
N GLY A 16 18.41 3.61 7.69
CA GLY A 16 17.47 4.74 7.71
C GLY A 16 16.00 4.34 7.71
N LEU A 17 15.65 3.06 7.52
CA LEU A 17 14.26 2.59 7.61
C LEU A 17 13.91 2.17 9.04
N GLN A 18 12.99 2.90 9.66
CA GLN A 18 12.40 2.52 10.95
C GLN A 18 11.39 1.39 10.73
N GLN A 19 11.58 0.28 11.43
CA GLN A 19 10.71 -0.90 11.31
C GLN A 19 10.15 -1.27 12.68
N HIS A 20 8.84 -1.45 12.72
CA HIS A 20 8.10 -1.83 13.92
C HIS A 20 7.19 -3.01 13.61
N TYR A 21 6.83 -3.77 14.64
CA TYR A 21 5.82 -4.81 14.54
C TYR A 21 4.83 -4.69 15.67
N VAL A 22 3.61 -5.17 15.44
CA VAL A 22 2.56 -5.24 16.45
C VAL A 22 1.92 -6.63 16.39
N LYS A 23 1.90 -7.32 17.54
CA LYS A 23 1.28 -8.64 17.64
C LYS A 23 -0.22 -8.47 17.85
N LEU A 24 -1.02 -8.94 16.90
CA LEU A 24 -2.48 -8.80 16.89
C LEU A 24 -3.13 -10.06 16.36
N LYS A 25 -4.42 -10.23 16.66
CA LYS A 25 -5.26 -11.20 15.95
C LYS A 25 -5.67 -10.64 14.59
N GLU A 26 -5.97 -11.52 13.63
CA GLU A 26 -6.31 -11.13 12.26
C GLU A 26 -7.53 -10.18 12.20
N ASN A 27 -8.53 -10.43 13.04
CA ASN A 27 -9.76 -9.63 13.12
C ASN A 27 -9.55 -8.23 13.74
N GLU A 28 -8.40 -7.97 14.37
CA GLU A 28 -8.07 -6.67 14.97
C GLU A 28 -7.31 -5.76 14.00
N LYS A 29 -6.79 -6.31 12.89
CA LYS A 29 -5.91 -5.57 11.96
C LYS A 29 -6.57 -4.37 11.31
N ASN A 30 -7.82 -4.48 10.88
CA ASN A 30 -8.51 -3.36 10.23
C ASN A 30 -8.70 -2.19 11.22
N LYS A 31 -9.13 -2.48 12.46
CA LYS A 31 -9.26 -1.46 13.50
C LYS A 31 -7.91 -0.80 13.79
N LYS A 32 -6.85 -1.61 13.96
CA LYS A 32 -5.52 -1.05 14.23
C LYS A 32 -4.97 -0.23 13.06
N LEU A 33 -5.25 -0.65 11.83
CA LEU A 33 -4.88 0.11 10.64
C LEU A 33 -5.53 1.49 10.65
N PHE A 34 -6.83 1.60 10.93
CA PHE A 34 -7.49 2.90 11.02
C PHE A 34 -6.91 3.78 12.12
N GLU A 35 -6.68 3.23 13.31
CA GLU A 35 -6.01 3.97 14.39
C GLU A 35 -4.63 4.51 13.96
N LEU A 36 -3.86 3.74 13.16
CA LEU A 36 -2.58 4.20 12.64
C LEU A 36 -2.75 5.29 11.58
N LEU A 37 -3.74 5.17 10.71
CA LEU A 37 -4.03 6.20 9.69
C LEU A 37 -4.53 7.51 10.31
N ASP A 38 -5.20 7.46 11.47
CA ASP A 38 -5.68 8.66 12.16
C ASP A 38 -4.56 9.39 12.95
N VAL A 39 -3.59 8.63 13.46
CA VAL A 39 -2.53 9.16 14.35
C VAL A 39 -1.28 9.58 13.58
N LEU A 40 -0.97 8.90 12.48
CA LEU A 40 0.25 9.17 11.71
C LEU A 40 0.00 10.27 10.69
N GLU A 41 0.85 11.28 10.69
CA GLU A 41 0.94 12.23 9.57
C GLU A 41 1.70 11.56 8.42
N PHE A 42 1.04 11.45 7.25
CA PHE A 42 1.64 10.87 6.05
C PHE A 42 1.19 11.61 4.79
N ASN A 43 2.03 11.56 3.76
CA ASN A 43 1.65 12.05 2.43
C ASN A 43 0.96 10.95 1.61
N GLN A 44 1.53 9.73 1.60
CA GLN A 44 0.99 8.56 0.90
C GLN A 44 1.37 7.28 1.65
N VAL A 45 0.51 6.26 1.59
CA VAL A 45 0.72 4.97 2.28
C VAL A 45 0.54 3.82 1.29
N VAL A 46 1.43 2.82 1.36
CA VAL A 46 1.32 1.57 0.61
C VAL A 46 1.04 0.43 1.59
N ILE A 47 -0.09 -0.27 1.38
CA ILE A 47 -0.51 -1.39 2.24
C ILE A 47 -0.44 -2.69 1.44
N PHE A 48 0.44 -3.60 1.85
CA PHE A 48 0.57 -4.92 1.22
C PHE A 48 -0.43 -5.92 1.81
N VAL A 49 -1.11 -6.66 0.93
CA VAL A 49 -2.09 -7.69 1.31
C VAL A 49 -1.82 -9.00 0.58
N LYS A 50 -2.23 -10.12 1.17
CA LYS A 50 -1.91 -11.47 0.67
C LYS A 50 -2.68 -11.92 -0.59
N SER A 51 -3.86 -11.35 -0.84
CA SER A 51 -4.75 -11.84 -1.91
C SER A 51 -5.47 -10.71 -2.64
N VAL A 52 -5.91 -11.02 -3.86
CA VAL A 52 -6.72 -10.13 -4.71
C VAL A 52 -8.00 -9.72 -3.98
N GLN A 53 -8.70 -10.68 -3.38
CA GLN A 53 -9.96 -10.42 -2.66
C GLN A 53 -9.74 -9.47 -1.48
N ARG A 54 -8.64 -9.63 -0.73
CA ARG A 54 -8.32 -8.73 0.38
C ARG A 54 -7.95 -7.33 -0.10
N CYS A 55 -7.28 -7.20 -1.25
CA CYS A 55 -6.98 -5.91 -1.86
C CYS A 55 -8.27 -5.16 -2.20
N MET A 56 -9.20 -5.82 -2.89
CA MET A 56 -10.47 -5.22 -3.29
C MET A 56 -11.31 -4.84 -2.07
N ALA A 57 -11.46 -5.73 -1.10
CA ALA A 57 -12.24 -5.47 0.11
C ALA A 57 -11.64 -4.33 0.96
N LEU A 58 -10.32 -4.26 1.09
CA LEU A 58 -9.67 -3.20 1.85
C LEU A 58 -9.76 -1.85 1.13
N ALA A 59 -9.55 -1.80 -0.19
CA ALA A 59 -9.69 -0.56 -0.97
C ALA A 59 -11.12 0.00 -0.90
N GLN A 60 -12.12 -0.88 -0.98
CA GLN A 60 -13.52 -0.49 -0.79
C GLN A 60 -13.76 0.05 0.62
N LEU A 61 -13.32 -0.66 1.66
CA LEU A 61 -13.48 -0.24 3.04
C LEU A 61 -12.83 1.11 3.33
N LEU A 62 -11.62 1.36 2.80
CA LEU A 62 -10.94 2.66 2.92
C LEU A 62 -11.76 3.76 2.26
N THR A 63 -12.25 3.53 1.05
CA THR A 63 -13.08 4.49 0.30
C THR A 63 -14.38 4.81 1.05
N GLU A 64 -15.04 3.81 1.63
CA GLU A 64 -16.25 3.96 2.46
C GLU A 64 -16.01 4.77 3.74
N GLN A 65 -14.78 4.74 4.27
CA GLN A 65 -14.36 5.54 5.41
C GLN A 65 -13.78 6.91 4.99
N ASN A 66 -13.98 7.32 3.73
CA ASN A 66 -13.49 8.57 3.15
C ASN A 66 -11.96 8.69 3.06
N PHE A 67 -11.24 7.57 3.11
CA PHE A 67 -9.82 7.51 2.73
C PHE A 67 -9.72 7.22 1.22
N PRO A 68 -9.19 8.16 0.41
CA PRO A 68 -8.93 7.90 -0.99
C PRO A 68 -7.97 6.71 -1.15
N ALA A 69 -8.35 5.72 -1.95
CA ALA A 69 -7.58 4.48 -2.08
C ALA A 69 -7.58 3.95 -3.52
N ILE A 70 -6.42 3.46 -3.94
CA ILE A 70 -6.21 2.79 -5.23
C ILE A 70 -5.79 1.34 -4.96
N GLY A 71 -6.62 0.37 -5.37
CA GLY A 71 -6.25 -1.04 -5.35
C GLY A 71 -5.45 -1.43 -6.59
N ILE A 72 -4.30 -2.10 -6.41
CA ILE A 72 -3.51 -2.71 -7.49
C ILE A 72 -3.23 -4.17 -7.09
N HIS A 73 -3.60 -5.13 -7.96
CA HIS A 73 -3.42 -6.55 -7.67
C HIS A 73 -3.04 -7.37 -8.90
N ARG A 74 -2.56 -8.60 -8.68
CA ARG A 74 -2.04 -9.51 -9.73
C ARG A 74 -3.04 -10.00 -10.78
N GLY A 75 -4.32 -9.63 -10.64
CA GLY A 75 -5.40 -10.03 -11.55
C GLY A 75 -5.76 -8.95 -12.57
N MET A 76 -5.13 -7.78 -12.47
CA MET A 76 -5.25 -6.68 -13.43
C MET A 76 -4.28 -6.89 -14.58
N THR A 77 -4.62 -6.34 -15.74
CA THR A 77 -3.68 -6.30 -16.86
C THR A 77 -2.48 -5.42 -16.49
N GLN A 78 -1.35 -5.61 -17.18
CA GLN A 78 -0.17 -4.77 -16.94
C GLN A 78 -0.47 -3.29 -17.22
N GLU A 79 -1.25 -3.00 -18.27
CA GLU A 79 -1.67 -1.64 -18.62
C GLU A 79 -2.47 -0.99 -17.49
N GLU A 80 -3.47 -1.69 -16.94
CA GLU A 80 -4.26 -1.20 -15.80
C GLU A 80 -3.40 -0.93 -14.57
N ARG A 81 -2.44 -1.82 -14.29
CA ARG A 81 -1.50 -1.66 -13.16
C ARG A 81 -0.64 -0.42 -13.33
N LEU A 82 -0.10 -0.19 -14.52
CA LEU A 82 0.71 0.98 -14.84
C LEU A 82 -0.10 2.27 -14.77
N SER A 83 -1.31 2.29 -15.31
CA SER A 83 -2.22 3.43 -15.24
C SER A 83 -2.54 3.84 -13.80
N ARG A 84 -2.93 2.86 -12.95
CA ARG A 84 -3.22 3.12 -11.53
C ARG A 84 -1.98 3.54 -10.73
N TYR A 85 -0.83 2.97 -11.04
CA TYR A 85 0.42 3.37 -10.42
C TYR A 85 0.81 4.81 -10.80
N GLN A 86 0.56 5.22 -12.04
CA GLN A 86 0.76 6.60 -12.47
C GLN A 86 -0.20 7.56 -11.75
N GLN A 87 -1.49 7.21 -11.63
CA GLN A 87 -2.46 8.00 -10.84
C GLN A 87 -2.01 8.20 -9.38
N PHE A 88 -1.45 7.14 -8.76
CA PHE A 88 -0.87 7.23 -7.42
C PHE A 88 0.33 8.19 -7.36
N LYS A 89 1.26 8.12 -8.33
CA LYS A 89 2.40 9.05 -8.37
C LYS A 89 1.99 10.51 -8.57
N ASP A 90 0.92 10.72 -9.33
CA ASP A 90 0.44 12.05 -9.70
C ASP A 90 -0.57 12.63 -8.69
N PHE A 91 -0.76 11.98 -7.53
CA PHE A 91 -1.70 12.41 -6.48
C PHE A 91 -3.14 12.61 -6.97
N GLN A 92 -3.56 11.82 -7.97
CA GLN A 92 -4.89 11.95 -8.58
C GLN A 92 -5.99 11.25 -7.78
N LYS A 93 -5.60 10.44 -6.80
CA LYS A 93 -6.47 9.72 -5.88
C LYS A 93 -5.72 9.30 -4.62
#